data_AF-A0A379W3U9-F1
#
_entry.id   AF-A0A379W3U9-F1
#
_cell.length_a   1.000
_cell.length_b   1.000
_cell.length_c   1.000
_cell.angle_alpha   90.00
_cell.angle_beta   90.00
_cell.angle_gamma   90.00
#
_symmetry.space_group_name_H-M   'P 1'
#
loop_
_entity.id
_entity.type
_entity.pdbx_description
1 polymer ?
#
loop_
_entity_poly.entity_id
_entity_poly.type
_entity_poly.pdbx_seq_one_letter_code
_entity_poly.pdbx_strand_id
1 'polypeptide(L)'
;MHEYVAGLKRAIKTPSEEYARIGVEKDGKRLQINSNVLQIENELYAPIRPKRVTRSGESPSDALLRGGIEYIEVRSLDINPFSPIGVDEQQVRFLDLFMVWCVLADAPEMSSDELLCTRTNWNRVILEGRKPGLTLGIGCETAQFPLPKVGKDLFRDLKRVAQTLDSIHGGEEYQKVCDELVACFDNPELTFSARILRSMIDEGIGGTGKAFGEAYRNLLREEPLEILQEEEFIAERDASVRRQQEIEAADTEPFAAWLAKHA
;
A
#
# COMPACT_ATOMS: atom_id res chain seq x y z
N MET A 1 2.10 -2.37 20.31
CA MET A 1 2.14 -0.93 19.90
C MET A 1 3.42 -0.23 20.34
N HIS A 2 3.73 -0.17 21.65
CA HIS A 2 4.94 0.51 22.13
C HIS A 2 6.24 -0.05 21.54
N GLU A 3 6.36 -1.37 21.40
CA GLU A 3 7.53 -2.01 20.78
C GLU A 3 7.73 -1.60 19.32
N TYR A 4 6.65 -1.58 18.52
CA TYR A 4 6.68 -1.09 17.14
C TYR A 4 7.19 0.35 17.05
N VAL A 5 6.63 1.25 17.87
CA VAL A 5 7.05 2.65 17.88
C VAL A 5 8.50 2.80 18.35
N ALA A 6 8.93 2.05 19.37
CA ALA A 6 10.30 2.06 19.85
C ALA A 6 11.28 1.59 18.77
N GLY A 7 10.92 0.56 18.01
CA GLY A 7 11.69 0.08 16.86
C GLY A 7 11.81 1.13 15.75
N LEU A 8 10.70 1.76 15.36
CA LEU A 8 10.67 2.82 14.35
C LEU A 8 11.50 4.04 14.78
N LYS A 9 11.31 4.54 16.02
CA LYS A 9 12.08 5.66 16.57
C LYS A 9 13.56 5.34 16.72
N ARG A 10 13.93 4.07 16.90
CA ARG A 10 15.33 3.63 16.88
C ARG A 10 15.90 3.69 15.47
N ALA A 11 15.17 3.19 14.47
CA ALA A 11 15.62 3.16 13.07
C ALA A 11 15.94 4.58 12.54
N ILE A 12 15.07 5.57 12.82
CA ILE A 12 15.31 6.97 12.42
C ILE A 12 16.51 7.64 13.13
N LYS A 13 17.01 7.04 14.22
CA LYS A 13 18.17 7.53 15.00
C LYS A 13 19.43 6.68 14.80
N THR A 14 19.36 5.63 13.98
CA THR A 14 20.49 4.72 13.77
C THR A 14 21.33 5.23 12.59
N PRO A 15 22.59 5.62 12.78
CA PRO A 15 23.43 6.05 11.66
C PRO A 15 23.69 4.91 10.67
N SER A 16 23.82 5.25 9.38
CA SER A 16 24.17 4.32 8.30
C SER A 16 25.53 4.69 7.69
N GLU A 17 26.50 3.78 7.73
CA GLU A 17 27.80 3.97 7.08
C GLU A 17 27.69 4.09 5.56
N GLU A 18 26.69 3.43 4.97
CA GLU A 18 26.39 3.52 3.54
C GLU A 18 25.94 4.93 3.17
N TYR A 19 24.99 5.49 3.92
CA TYR A 19 24.46 6.83 3.63
C TYR A 19 25.41 7.95 4.07
N ALA A 20 26.25 7.70 5.08
CA ALA A 20 27.32 8.62 5.46
C ALA A 20 28.34 8.80 4.32
N ARG A 21 28.65 7.74 3.56
CA ARG A 21 29.56 7.80 2.40
C ARG A 21 29.06 8.68 1.26
N ILE A 22 27.74 8.84 1.13
CA ILE A 22 27.13 9.77 0.15
C ILE A 22 27.42 11.23 0.55
N GLY A 23 27.49 11.50 1.87
CA GLY A 23 27.58 12.84 2.43
C GLY A 23 26.22 13.53 2.50
N VAL A 24 26.03 14.37 3.51
CA VAL A 24 24.77 15.11 3.72
C VAL A 24 24.69 16.37 2.85
N GLU A 25 25.85 16.91 2.45
CA GLU A 25 25.97 18.10 1.60
C GLU A 25 27.17 17.92 0.66
N LYS A 26 27.04 18.44 -0.56
CA LYS A 26 28.11 18.48 -1.56
C LYS A 26 28.00 19.77 -2.38
N ASP A 27 29.11 20.49 -2.54
CA ASP A 27 29.19 21.74 -3.30
C ASP A 27 28.13 22.79 -2.90
N GLY A 28 27.82 22.89 -1.60
CA GLY A 28 26.81 23.79 -1.05
C GLY A 28 25.35 23.35 -1.28
N LYS A 29 25.13 22.15 -1.85
CA LYS A 29 23.80 21.56 -2.05
C LYS A 29 23.56 20.43 -1.05
N ARG A 30 22.49 20.55 -0.27
CA ARG A 30 22.01 19.49 0.61
C ARG A 30 21.58 18.28 -0.23
N LEU A 31 22.09 17.10 0.11
CA LEU A 31 21.79 15.84 -0.57
C LEU A 31 20.77 14.98 0.20
N GLN A 32 20.78 15.09 1.53
CA GLN A 32 19.99 14.26 2.45
C GLN A 32 19.51 15.08 3.65
N ILE A 33 18.44 14.67 4.33
CA ILE A 33 18.02 15.26 5.62
C ILE A 33 19.06 14.92 6.69
N ASN A 34 19.39 13.62 6.82
CA ASN A 34 20.45 13.08 7.67
C ASN A 34 21.03 11.82 7.00
N SER A 35 21.96 11.13 7.67
CA SER A 35 22.58 9.89 7.18
C SER A 35 22.20 8.68 8.05
N ASN A 36 20.97 8.67 8.60
CA ASN A 36 20.46 7.56 9.38
C ASN A 36 19.84 6.49 8.47
N VAL A 37 19.61 5.28 9.01
CA VAL A 37 18.96 4.17 8.29
C VAL A 37 17.62 4.59 7.70
N LEU A 38 16.89 5.48 8.39
CA LEU A 38 15.72 6.18 7.88
C LEU A 38 15.89 7.67 8.15
N GLN A 39 15.68 8.52 7.16
CA GLN A 39 15.68 9.98 7.32
C GLN A 39 14.44 10.45 8.08
N ILE A 40 13.29 9.87 7.75
CA ILE A 40 12.00 10.10 8.39
C ILE A 40 11.22 8.78 8.44
N GLU A 41 10.19 8.72 9.29
CA GLU A 41 9.38 7.52 9.50
C GLU A 41 8.72 6.99 8.21
N ASN A 42 8.40 7.89 7.27
CA ASN A 42 7.74 7.53 6.02
C ASN A 42 8.61 6.67 5.08
N GLU A 43 9.94 6.67 5.27
CA GLU A 43 10.91 5.90 4.50
C GLU A 43 10.89 4.40 4.85
N LEU A 44 10.23 3.99 5.95
CA LEU A 44 10.08 2.58 6.29
C LEU A 44 9.18 1.84 5.28
N TYR A 45 9.76 1.27 4.23
CA TYR A 45 9.01 0.45 3.27
C TYR A 45 8.41 -0.79 3.95
N ALA A 46 7.09 -0.82 4.06
CA ALA A 46 6.32 -1.88 4.68
C ALA A 46 5.05 -2.16 3.86
N PRO A 47 4.64 -3.44 3.71
CA PRO A 47 3.46 -3.83 2.92
C PRO A 47 2.14 -3.38 3.57
N ILE A 48 2.12 -3.21 4.89
CA ILE A 48 1.01 -2.68 5.67
C ILE A 48 1.55 -1.80 6.80
N ARG A 49 0.89 -0.70 7.11
CA ARG A 49 1.31 0.23 8.17
C ARG A 49 0.15 0.56 9.13
N PRO A 50 0.40 0.59 10.45
CA PRO A 50 -0.54 1.18 11.39
C PRO A 50 -0.51 2.70 11.27
N LYS A 51 -1.68 3.36 11.31
CA LYS A 51 -1.80 4.80 11.11
C LYS A 51 -2.75 5.44 12.11
N ARG A 52 -2.52 6.74 12.31
CA ARG A 52 -3.40 7.69 12.97
C ARG A 52 -3.20 9.06 12.34
N VAL A 53 -4.28 9.84 12.23
CA VAL A 53 -4.20 11.21 11.73
C VAL A 53 -3.35 12.05 12.68
N THR A 54 -2.31 12.69 12.13
CA THR A 54 -1.38 13.54 12.89
C THR A 54 -1.99 14.90 13.16
N ARG A 55 -1.70 15.46 14.33
CA ARG A 55 -1.89 16.89 14.60
C ARG A 55 -0.80 17.70 13.90
N SER A 56 -0.98 19.02 13.78
CA SER A 56 0.06 19.90 13.23
C SER A 56 1.36 19.75 14.03
N GLY A 57 2.46 19.51 13.32
CA GLY A 57 3.81 19.29 13.91
C GLY A 57 4.02 17.93 14.58
N GLU A 58 3.02 17.05 14.61
CA GLU A 58 3.13 15.73 15.24
C GLU A 58 3.71 14.69 14.28
N SER A 59 4.71 13.92 14.74
CA SER A 59 5.24 12.80 13.97
C SER A 59 4.24 11.64 13.91
N PRO A 60 4.25 10.79 12.85
CA PRO A 60 3.35 9.64 12.78
C PRO A 60 3.46 8.70 13.99
N SER A 61 4.66 8.47 14.51
CA SER A 61 4.87 7.61 15.68
C SER A 61 4.39 8.25 16.98
N ASP A 62 4.47 9.58 17.12
CA ASP A 62 3.89 10.29 18.27
C ASP A 62 2.37 10.23 18.25
N ALA A 63 1.75 10.36 17.08
CA ALA A 63 0.30 10.18 16.93
C ALA A 63 -0.11 8.77 17.40
N LEU A 64 0.60 7.73 16.97
CA LEU A 64 0.36 6.35 17.41
C LEU A 64 0.53 6.16 18.92
N LEU A 65 1.56 6.77 19.53
CA LEU A 65 1.73 6.72 20.99
C LEU A 65 0.61 7.45 21.73
N ARG A 66 0.16 8.59 21.20
CA ARG A 66 -0.88 9.42 21.81
C ARG A 66 -2.23 8.73 21.81
N GLY A 67 -2.63 8.13 20.69
CA GLY A 67 -4.02 7.66 20.49
C GLY A 67 -4.15 6.20 20.11
N GLY A 68 -3.06 5.43 20.04
CA GLY A 68 -3.09 4.08 19.47
C GLY A 68 -3.34 4.10 17.95
N ILE A 69 -3.60 2.92 17.40
CA ILE A 69 -3.90 2.74 15.98
C ILE A 69 -5.34 3.21 15.72
N GLU A 70 -5.53 4.00 14.66
CA GLU A 70 -6.84 4.48 14.22
C GLU A 70 -7.32 3.75 12.97
N TYR A 71 -6.41 3.53 12.02
CA TYR A 71 -6.65 2.79 10.79
C TYR A 71 -5.38 2.10 10.31
N ILE A 72 -5.51 1.26 9.29
CA ILE A 72 -4.39 0.58 8.62
C ILE A 72 -4.27 1.08 7.19
N GLU A 73 -3.03 1.14 6.70
CA GLU A 73 -2.72 1.48 5.31
C GLU A 73 -2.11 0.24 4.64
N VAL A 74 -2.85 -0.39 3.73
CA VAL A 74 -2.37 -1.49 2.89
C VAL A 74 -1.67 -0.89 1.67
N ARG A 75 -0.42 -1.29 1.42
CA ARG A 75 0.48 -0.68 0.43
C ARG A 75 1.00 -1.68 -0.62
N SER A 76 0.42 -2.88 -0.66
CA SER A 76 0.84 -3.98 -1.52
C SER A 76 0.05 -4.10 -2.82
N LEU A 77 -0.83 -3.14 -3.13
CA LEU A 77 -1.54 -3.10 -4.40
C LEU A 77 -0.69 -2.42 -5.46
N ASP A 78 -0.42 -3.15 -6.55
CA ASP A 78 0.03 -2.55 -7.79
C ASP A 78 -1.12 -1.75 -8.42
N ILE A 79 -0.77 -0.78 -9.27
CA ILE A 79 -1.75 -0.05 -10.09
C ILE A 79 -2.49 -1.05 -10.96
N ASN A 80 -3.82 -1.05 -10.89
CA ASN A 80 -4.66 -1.86 -11.76
C ASN A 80 -4.62 -1.28 -13.18
N PRO A 81 -3.98 -1.96 -14.15
CA PRO A 81 -3.84 -1.42 -15.50
C PRO A 81 -5.14 -1.52 -16.30
N PHE A 82 -6.19 -2.13 -15.75
CA PHE A 82 -7.49 -2.32 -16.40
C PHE A 82 -8.56 -1.36 -15.90
N SER A 83 -8.20 -0.40 -15.05
CA SER A 83 -9.07 0.66 -14.55
C SER A 83 -8.47 2.04 -14.89
N PRO A 84 -9.25 3.02 -15.38
CA PRO A 84 -8.77 4.36 -15.69
C PRO A 84 -8.26 5.12 -14.44
N ILE A 85 -8.73 4.74 -13.25
CA ILE A 85 -8.31 5.34 -11.97
C ILE A 85 -7.28 4.48 -11.21
N GLY A 86 -6.78 3.40 -11.83
CA GLY A 86 -5.74 2.55 -11.25
C GLY A 86 -6.18 1.62 -10.11
N VAL A 87 -7.49 1.58 -9.80
CA VAL A 87 -8.13 0.69 -8.82
C VAL A 87 -9.59 0.46 -9.22
N ASP A 88 -10.19 -0.64 -8.83
CA ASP A 88 -11.63 -0.89 -9.06
C ASP A 88 -12.36 -1.38 -7.80
N GLU A 89 -13.68 -1.45 -7.90
CA GLU A 89 -14.57 -1.87 -6.81
C GLU A 89 -14.31 -3.32 -6.37
N GLN A 90 -13.95 -4.22 -7.29
CA GLN A 90 -13.64 -5.62 -6.98
C GLN A 90 -12.44 -5.69 -6.01
N GLN A 91 -11.38 -4.92 -6.27
CA GLN A 91 -10.21 -4.85 -5.40
C GLN A 91 -10.54 -4.31 -4.01
N VAL A 92 -11.36 -3.24 -3.93
CA VAL A 92 -11.76 -2.64 -2.65
C VAL A 92 -12.59 -3.63 -1.84
N ARG A 93 -13.62 -4.23 -2.45
CA ARG A 93 -14.49 -5.20 -1.76
C ARG A 93 -13.72 -6.44 -1.32
N PHE A 94 -12.77 -6.93 -2.11
CA PHE A 94 -11.90 -8.01 -1.69
C PHE A 94 -11.07 -7.64 -0.45
N LEU A 95 -10.51 -6.42 -0.42
CA LEU A 95 -9.74 -5.96 0.73
C LEU A 95 -10.60 -5.79 1.97
N ASP A 96 -11.85 -5.32 1.87
CA ASP A 96 -12.78 -5.30 3.01
C ASP A 96 -12.92 -6.70 3.62
N LEU A 97 -13.21 -7.71 2.79
CA LEU A 97 -13.37 -9.09 3.22
C LEU A 97 -12.10 -9.64 3.87
N PHE A 98 -10.96 -9.42 3.22
CA PHE A 98 -9.68 -9.93 3.68
C PHE A 98 -9.24 -9.25 4.98
N MET A 99 -9.45 -7.94 5.12
CA MET A 99 -9.11 -7.20 6.35
C MET A 99 -10.00 -7.61 7.52
N VAL A 100 -11.31 -7.79 7.30
CA VAL A 100 -12.21 -8.32 8.34
C VAL A 100 -11.79 -9.73 8.75
N TRP A 101 -11.45 -10.60 7.80
CA TRP A 101 -10.94 -11.94 8.13
C TRP A 101 -9.64 -11.89 8.94
N CYS A 102 -8.71 -11.00 8.61
CA CYS A 102 -7.47 -10.80 9.37
C CYS A 102 -7.71 -10.34 10.82
N VAL A 103 -8.83 -9.68 11.11
CA VAL A 103 -9.23 -9.31 12.48
C VAL A 103 -9.83 -10.51 13.24
N LEU A 104 -10.51 -11.41 12.52
CA LEU A 104 -11.20 -12.55 13.12
C LEU A 104 -10.30 -13.77 13.36
N ALA A 105 -9.28 -13.95 12.53
CA ALA A 105 -8.35 -15.06 12.65
C ALA A 105 -7.39 -14.85 13.84
N ASP A 106 -7.24 -15.89 14.68
CA ASP A 106 -6.24 -15.88 15.75
C ASP A 106 -4.83 -15.73 15.14
N ALA A 107 -4.11 -14.71 15.58
CA ALA A 107 -2.75 -14.40 15.14
C ALA A 107 -1.81 -14.38 16.34
N PRO A 108 -1.05 -15.46 16.60
CA PRO A 108 -0.02 -15.48 17.62
C PRO A 108 0.99 -14.34 17.44
N GLU A 109 1.57 -13.87 18.54
CA GLU A 109 2.70 -12.93 18.47
C GLU A 109 3.85 -13.56 17.67
N MET A 110 4.50 -12.73 16.85
CA MET A 110 5.62 -13.16 16.01
C MET A 110 6.86 -12.34 16.36
N SER A 111 7.97 -13.04 16.56
CA SER A 111 9.32 -12.46 16.61
C SER A 111 9.74 -11.91 15.24
N SER A 112 10.81 -11.12 15.21
CA SER A 112 11.39 -10.60 13.97
C SER A 112 11.78 -11.71 12.98
N ASP A 113 12.26 -12.85 13.47
CA ASP A 113 12.66 -13.99 12.63
C ASP A 113 11.43 -14.71 12.05
N GLU A 114 10.35 -14.85 12.83
CA GLU A 114 9.08 -15.39 12.34
C GLU A 114 8.44 -14.46 11.31
N LEU A 115 8.47 -13.14 11.54
CA LEU A 115 8.04 -12.14 10.55
C LEU A 115 8.85 -12.26 9.26
N LEU A 116 10.17 -12.49 9.35
CA LEU A 116 11.01 -12.73 8.17
C LEU A 116 10.60 -14.03 7.46
N CYS A 117 10.30 -15.09 8.20
CA CYS A 117 9.84 -16.36 7.65
C CYS A 117 8.55 -16.21 6.82
N THR A 118 7.62 -15.34 7.22
CA THR A 118 6.38 -15.10 6.43
C THR A 118 6.67 -14.60 5.02
N ARG A 119 7.80 -13.90 4.81
CA ARG A 119 8.22 -13.41 3.49
C ARG A 119 8.55 -14.52 2.50
N THR A 120 8.79 -15.75 2.96
CA THR A 120 9.06 -16.90 2.10
C THR A 120 7.91 -17.14 1.12
N ASN A 121 6.67 -17.15 1.61
CA ASN A 121 5.50 -17.32 0.75
C ASN A 121 5.27 -16.09 -0.13
N TRP A 122 5.48 -14.87 0.40
CA TRP A 122 5.43 -13.66 -0.42
C TRP A 122 6.37 -13.73 -1.61
N ASN A 123 7.64 -14.08 -1.40
CA ASN A 123 8.64 -14.17 -2.47
C ASN A 123 8.27 -15.24 -3.52
N ARG A 124 7.73 -16.39 -3.09
CA ARG A 124 7.23 -17.43 -4.00
C ARG A 124 6.09 -16.90 -4.87
N VAL A 125 5.12 -16.20 -4.27
CA VAL A 125 3.98 -15.64 -5.02
C VAL A 125 4.41 -14.48 -5.94
N ILE A 126 5.31 -13.61 -5.47
CA ILE A 126 5.83 -12.49 -6.26
C ILE A 126 6.55 -12.98 -7.51
N LEU A 127 7.47 -13.94 -7.37
CA LEU A 127 8.36 -14.34 -8.47
C LEU A 127 7.75 -15.41 -9.37
N GLU A 128 6.94 -16.32 -8.81
CA GLU A 128 6.40 -17.46 -9.56
C GLU A 128 4.99 -17.89 -9.12
N GLY A 129 4.18 -16.97 -8.59
CA GLY A 129 2.85 -17.26 -8.02
C GLY A 129 1.85 -17.93 -8.98
N ARG A 130 2.06 -17.81 -10.29
CA ARG A 130 1.23 -18.45 -11.32
C ARG A 130 1.76 -19.80 -11.82
N LYS A 131 2.89 -20.27 -11.28
CA LYS A 131 3.50 -21.54 -11.70
C LYS A 131 2.59 -22.73 -11.35
N PRO A 132 2.22 -23.57 -12.32
CA PRO A 132 1.47 -24.79 -12.05
C PRO A 132 2.17 -25.68 -11.02
N GLY A 133 1.43 -26.16 -10.03
CA GLY A 133 1.97 -27.01 -8.96
C GLY A 133 2.76 -26.28 -7.87
N LEU A 134 2.75 -24.93 -7.84
CA LEU A 134 3.36 -24.17 -6.74
C LEU A 134 2.76 -24.56 -5.38
N THR A 135 3.63 -24.77 -4.39
CA THR A 135 3.28 -25.06 -3.00
C THR A 135 3.77 -23.96 -2.06
N LEU A 136 3.05 -23.80 -0.94
CA LEU A 136 3.34 -22.89 0.15
C LEU A 136 3.65 -23.67 1.44
N GLY A 137 4.30 -23.02 2.39
CA GLY A 137 4.62 -23.59 3.72
C GLY A 137 4.10 -22.71 4.86
N ILE A 138 4.21 -23.18 6.10
CA ILE A 138 3.94 -22.35 7.28
C ILE A 138 5.27 -21.75 7.74
N GLY A 139 5.38 -20.42 7.72
CA GLY A 139 6.64 -19.73 8.03
C GLY A 139 7.81 -20.22 7.16
N CYS A 140 8.86 -20.76 7.81
CA CYS A 140 10.05 -21.30 7.16
C CYS A 140 10.00 -22.82 6.92
N GLU A 141 8.88 -23.49 7.20
CA GLU A 141 8.73 -24.92 6.97
C GLU A 141 8.73 -25.27 5.48
N THR A 142 8.99 -26.55 5.19
CA THR A 142 8.97 -27.10 3.83
C THR A 142 7.61 -26.88 3.18
N ALA A 143 7.63 -26.45 1.91
CA ALA A 143 6.42 -26.17 1.15
C ALA A 143 5.68 -27.45 0.80
N GLN A 144 4.44 -27.58 1.27
CA GLN A 144 3.63 -28.79 1.11
C GLN A 144 2.17 -28.52 0.78
N PHE A 145 1.70 -27.27 0.90
CA PHE A 145 0.31 -26.91 0.67
C PHE A 145 0.14 -26.32 -0.74
N PRO A 146 -0.59 -26.98 -1.66
CA PRO A 146 -0.82 -26.43 -3.00
C PRO A 146 -1.50 -25.06 -2.93
N LEU A 147 -0.96 -24.07 -3.65
CA LEU A 147 -1.48 -22.70 -3.63
C LEU A 147 -2.99 -22.63 -3.94
N PRO A 148 -3.54 -23.37 -4.94
CA PRO A 148 -4.97 -23.33 -5.22
C PRO A 148 -5.83 -23.82 -4.05
N LYS A 149 -5.34 -24.81 -3.29
CA LYS A 149 -6.04 -25.34 -2.13
C LYS A 149 -6.06 -24.32 -0.99
N VAL A 150 -4.92 -23.69 -0.71
CA VAL A 150 -4.80 -22.62 0.30
C VAL A 150 -5.74 -21.46 -0.03
N GLY A 151 -5.75 -21.01 -1.29
CA GLY A 151 -6.62 -19.93 -1.75
C GLY A 151 -8.11 -20.25 -1.58
N LYS A 152 -8.54 -21.43 -2.01
CA LYS A 152 -9.94 -21.87 -1.83
C LYS A 152 -10.32 -22.02 -0.35
N ASP A 153 -9.39 -22.46 0.49
CA ASP A 153 -9.64 -22.59 1.92
C ASP A 153 -9.87 -21.21 2.56
N LEU A 154 -9.04 -20.21 2.23
CA LEU A 154 -9.27 -18.82 2.61
C LEU A 154 -10.61 -18.29 2.08
N PHE A 155 -10.92 -18.53 0.81
CA PHE A 155 -12.14 -18.01 0.18
C PHE A 155 -13.43 -18.60 0.76
N ARG A 156 -13.39 -19.80 1.33
CA ARG A 156 -14.53 -20.34 2.09
C ARG A 156 -14.86 -19.48 3.30
N ASP A 157 -13.84 -18.97 4.00
CA ASP A 157 -14.05 -18.06 5.12
C ASP A 157 -14.46 -16.67 4.64
N LEU A 158 -13.80 -16.13 3.60
CA LEU A 158 -14.18 -14.84 3.03
C LEU A 158 -15.63 -14.83 2.55
N LYS A 159 -16.14 -15.93 1.99
CA LYS A 159 -17.54 -16.05 1.56
C LYS A 159 -18.52 -15.90 2.74
N ARG A 160 -18.16 -16.38 3.94
CA ARG A 160 -19.00 -16.21 5.15
C ARG A 160 -18.99 -14.76 5.64
N VAL A 161 -17.86 -14.08 5.53
CA VAL A 161 -17.77 -12.63 5.80
C VAL A 161 -18.63 -11.86 4.78
N ALA A 162 -18.53 -12.21 3.49
CA ALA A 162 -19.29 -11.61 2.41
C ALA A 162 -20.80 -11.73 2.63
N GLN A 163 -21.29 -12.92 3.00
CA GLN A 163 -22.70 -13.13 3.36
C GLN A 163 -23.17 -12.19 4.48
N THR A 164 -22.32 -11.96 5.47
CA THR A 164 -22.65 -11.06 6.59
C THR A 164 -22.74 -9.61 6.11
N LEU A 165 -21.75 -9.13 5.35
CA LEU A 165 -21.75 -7.77 4.82
C LEU A 165 -22.91 -7.52 3.85
N ASP A 166 -23.15 -8.44 2.92
CA ASP A 166 -24.27 -8.37 1.97
C ASP A 166 -25.63 -8.36 2.69
N SER A 167 -25.78 -9.10 3.80
CA SER A 167 -27.02 -9.11 4.58
C SER A 167 -27.33 -7.77 5.26
N ILE A 168 -26.30 -6.95 5.52
CA ILE A 168 -26.42 -5.63 6.16
C ILE A 168 -26.67 -4.55 5.10
N HIS A 169 -25.91 -4.59 4.00
CA HIS A 169 -25.98 -3.56 2.95
C HIS A 169 -27.08 -3.82 1.91
N GLY A 170 -27.56 -5.06 1.81
CA GLY A 170 -28.43 -5.51 0.73
C GLY A 170 -27.65 -5.82 -0.55
N GLY A 171 -28.17 -6.73 -1.37
CA GLY A 171 -27.52 -7.19 -2.60
C GLY A 171 -26.62 -8.42 -2.38
N GLU A 172 -25.75 -8.69 -3.37
CA GLU A 172 -24.86 -9.86 -3.39
C GLU A 172 -23.45 -9.50 -3.88
N GLU A 173 -23.05 -8.23 -3.80
CA GLU A 173 -21.84 -7.71 -4.44
C GLU A 173 -20.56 -8.29 -3.82
N TYR A 174 -20.49 -8.43 -2.48
CA TYR A 174 -19.33 -9.07 -1.86
C TYR A 174 -19.26 -10.57 -2.20
N GLN A 175 -20.41 -11.25 -2.23
CA GLN A 175 -20.47 -12.66 -2.61
C GLN A 175 -20.05 -12.89 -4.06
N LYS A 176 -20.44 -12.03 -5.01
CA LYS A 176 -19.99 -12.10 -6.41
C LYS A 176 -18.47 -11.95 -6.53
N VAL A 177 -17.87 -10.99 -5.82
CA VAL A 177 -16.42 -10.80 -5.78
C VAL A 177 -15.71 -12.07 -5.29
N CYS A 178 -16.25 -12.77 -4.29
CA CYS A 178 -15.71 -14.07 -3.88
C CYS A 178 -15.73 -15.11 -5.01
N ASP A 179 -16.84 -15.22 -5.74
CA ASP A 179 -17.02 -16.23 -6.80
C ASP A 179 -16.14 -15.94 -8.01
N GLU A 180 -15.94 -14.66 -8.35
CA GLU A 180 -15.06 -14.23 -9.43
C GLU A 180 -13.60 -14.50 -9.09
N LEU A 181 -13.14 -14.07 -7.90
CA LEU A 181 -11.72 -14.15 -7.53
C LEU A 181 -11.28 -15.56 -7.14
N VAL A 182 -12.17 -16.41 -6.62
CA VAL A 182 -11.80 -17.80 -6.30
C VAL A 182 -11.44 -18.60 -7.56
N ALA A 183 -12.02 -18.25 -8.71
CA ALA A 183 -11.72 -18.89 -9.99
C ALA A 183 -10.26 -18.70 -10.42
N CYS A 184 -9.59 -17.63 -9.98
CA CYS A 184 -8.17 -17.38 -10.27
C CYS A 184 -7.24 -18.46 -9.72
N PHE A 185 -7.66 -19.19 -8.68
CA PHE A 185 -6.87 -20.28 -8.10
C PHE A 185 -6.89 -21.54 -8.97
N ASP A 186 -7.98 -21.79 -9.70
CA ASP A 186 -8.05 -22.88 -10.68
C ASP A 186 -7.48 -22.47 -12.03
N ASN A 187 -7.60 -21.19 -12.38
CA ASN A 187 -7.09 -20.64 -13.63
C ASN A 187 -6.27 -19.35 -13.39
N PRO A 188 -4.93 -19.48 -13.25
CA PRO A 188 -4.05 -18.32 -13.06
C PRO A 188 -4.09 -17.30 -14.19
N GLU A 189 -4.60 -17.66 -15.38
CA GLU A 189 -4.71 -16.75 -16.53
C GLU A 189 -5.77 -15.64 -16.36
N LEU A 190 -6.65 -15.77 -15.35
CA LEU A 190 -7.62 -14.75 -14.97
C LEU A 190 -7.00 -13.62 -14.13
N THR A 191 -5.85 -13.87 -13.49
CA THR A 191 -5.18 -12.88 -12.65
C THR A 191 -4.68 -11.68 -13.46
N PHE A 192 -4.55 -10.52 -12.80
CA PHE A 192 -4.06 -9.31 -13.45
C PHE A 192 -2.67 -9.49 -14.06
N SER A 193 -1.76 -10.17 -13.36
CA SER A 193 -0.39 -10.39 -13.83
C SER A 193 -0.33 -11.25 -15.10
N ALA A 194 -1.22 -12.26 -15.25
CA ALA A 194 -1.30 -13.03 -16.49
C ALA A 194 -1.87 -12.22 -17.65
N ARG A 195 -2.94 -11.44 -17.39
CA ARG A 195 -3.58 -10.57 -18.39
C ARG A 195 -2.63 -9.50 -18.89
N ILE A 196 -1.94 -8.80 -17.99
CA ILE A 196 -1.05 -7.70 -18.36
C ILE A 196 0.24 -8.20 -19.00
N LEU A 197 0.77 -9.36 -18.56
CA LEU A 197 1.95 -9.96 -19.17
C LEU A 197 1.70 -10.29 -20.64
N ARG A 198 0.52 -10.78 -21.01
CA ARG A 198 0.15 -11.01 -22.42
C ARG A 198 0.25 -9.72 -23.23
N SER A 199 -0.38 -8.65 -22.76
CA SER A 199 -0.27 -7.32 -23.39
C SER A 199 1.19 -6.85 -23.53
N MET A 200 2.00 -7.04 -22.49
CA MET A 200 3.41 -6.64 -22.49
C MET A 200 4.28 -7.51 -23.39
N ILE A 201 3.93 -8.78 -23.62
CA ILE A 201 4.61 -9.65 -24.59
C ILE A 201 4.30 -9.19 -26.02
N ASP A 202 3.05 -8.83 -26.29
CA ASP A 202 2.59 -8.47 -27.64
C ASP A 202 3.06 -7.05 -28.05
N GLU A 203 2.98 -6.08 -27.14
CA GLU A 203 3.22 -4.66 -27.44
C GLU A 203 4.45 -4.06 -26.73
N GLY A 204 5.08 -4.81 -25.82
CA GLY A 204 6.05 -4.27 -24.89
C GLY A 204 5.41 -3.41 -23.79
N ILE A 205 6.17 -3.14 -22.72
CA ILE A 205 5.71 -2.30 -21.60
C ILE A 205 5.36 -0.89 -22.09
N GLY A 206 6.21 -0.32 -22.94
CA GLY A 206 6.00 1.03 -23.49
C GLY A 206 4.81 1.12 -24.43
N GLY A 207 4.53 0.08 -25.23
CA GLY A 207 3.37 0.03 -26.11
C GLY A 207 2.08 -0.08 -25.32
N THR A 208 1.99 -1.08 -24.43
CA THR A 208 0.85 -1.29 -23.53
C THR A 208 0.55 -0.02 -22.73
N GLY A 209 1.56 0.59 -22.11
CA GLY A 209 1.38 1.78 -21.29
C GLY A 209 0.90 3.01 -22.08
N LYS A 210 1.39 3.20 -23.31
CA LYS A 210 0.91 4.30 -24.18
C LYS A 210 -0.52 4.05 -24.64
N ALA A 211 -0.86 2.82 -25.02
CA ALA A 211 -2.20 2.46 -25.47
C ALA A 211 -3.24 2.69 -24.38
N PHE A 212 -3.01 2.19 -23.16
CA PHE A 212 -3.89 2.42 -22.02
C PHE A 212 -3.92 3.89 -21.59
N GLY A 213 -2.76 4.55 -21.56
CA GLY A 213 -2.67 5.97 -21.22
C GLY A 213 -3.50 6.86 -22.15
N GLU A 214 -3.45 6.62 -23.46
CA GLU A 214 -4.26 7.36 -24.44
C GLU A 214 -5.75 7.03 -24.32
N ALA A 215 -6.10 5.75 -24.17
CA ALA A 215 -7.49 5.33 -24.01
C ALA A 215 -8.13 5.96 -22.76
N TYR A 216 -7.44 5.88 -21.61
CA TYR A 216 -7.94 6.44 -20.35
C TYR A 216 -7.93 7.96 -20.33
N ARG A 217 -6.96 8.61 -20.97
CA ARG A 217 -6.99 10.07 -21.19
C ARG A 217 -8.25 10.49 -21.93
N ASN A 218 -8.62 9.80 -22.99
CA ASN A 218 -9.78 10.17 -23.79
C ASN A 218 -11.08 9.89 -23.04
N LEU A 219 -11.18 8.78 -22.30
CA LEU A 219 -12.32 8.47 -21.45
C LEU A 219 -12.53 9.54 -20.36
N LEU A 220 -11.51 9.80 -19.55
CA LEU A 220 -11.60 10.70 -18.38
C LEU A 220 -11.81 12.17 -18.74
N ARG A 221 -11.59 12.57 -19.99
CA ARG A 221 -11.85 13.93 -20.47
C ARG A 221 -13.29 14.15 -20.89
N GLU A 222 -13.98 13.10 -21.28
CA GLU A 222 -15.36 13.17 -21.79
C GLU A 222 -16.39 12.82 -20.71
N GLU A 223 -16.00 12.10 -19.66
CA GLU A 223 -16.86 11.80 -18.53
C GLU A 223 -17.19 13.07 -17.73
N PRO A 224 -18.49 13.39 -17.52
CA PRO A 224 -18.89 14.52 -16.69
C PRO A 224 -18.58 14.26 -15.21
N LEU A 225 -18.31 15.32 -14.46
CA LEU A 225 -18.11 15.20 -13.02
C LEU A 225 -19.41 14.81 -12.30
N GLU A 226 -19.32 13.88 -11.35
CA GLU A 226 -20.49 13.35 -10.63
C GLU A 226 -20.66 13.91 -9.22
N ILE A 227 -19.56 14.05 -8.46
CA ILE A 227 -19.59 14.48 -7.05
C ILE A 227 -19.08 15.92 -6.95
N LEU A 228 -17.80 16.14 -7.28
CA LEU A 228 -17.17 17.45 -7.23
C LEU A 228 -17.54 18.26 -8.47
N GLN A 229 -17.73 19.56 -8.33
CA GLN A 229 -17.94 20.49 -9.43
C GLN A 229 -16.64 21.25 -9.77
N GLU A 230 -16.55 21.83 -10.96
CA GLU A 230 -15.36 22.58 -11.41
C GLU A 230 -15.02 23.73 -10.43
N GLU A 231 -16.03 24.41 -9.92
CA GLU A 231 -15.88 25.50 -8.95
C GLU A 231 -15.22 25.04 -7.64
N GLU A 232 -15.44 23.80 -7.22
CA GLU A 232 -14.82 23.24 -6.01
C GLU A 232 -13.33 22.98 -6.21
N PHE A 233 -12.93 22.50 -7.39
CA PHE A 233 -11.51 22.39 -7.76
C PHE A 233 -10.83 23.76 -7.81
N ILE A 234 -11.50 24.77 -8.37
CA ILE A 234 -10.97 26.14 -8.43
C ILE A 234 -10.84 26.72 -7.02
N ALA A 235 -11.85 26.54 -6.17
CA ALA A 235 -11.82 27.00 -4.79
C ALA A 235 -10.69 26.34 -3.99
N GLU A 236 -10.49 25.03 -4.13
CA GLU A 236 -9.42 24.32 -3.43
C GLU A 236 -8.02 24.65 -3.99
N ARG A 237 -7.90 24.93 -5.30
CA ARG A 237 -6.67 25.50 -5.87
C ARG A 237 -6.32 26.81 -5.19
N ASP A 238 -7.26 27.74 -5.09
CA ASP A 238 -6.99 29.07 -4.52
C ASP A 238 -6.72 28.99 -3.01
N ALA A 239 -7.45 28.14 -2.30
CA ALA A 239 -7.26 27.91 -0.88
C ALA A 239 -5.92 27.24 -0.58
N SER A 240 -5.49 26.24 -1.35
CA SER A 240 -4.21 25.55 -1.17
C SER A 240 -3.01 26.47 -1.41
N VAL A 241 -3.06 27.32 -2.45
CA VAL A 241 -2.04 28.34 -2.71
C VAL A 241 -1.98 29.36 -1.57
N ARG A 242 -3.14 29.81 -1.05
CA ARG A 242 -3.16 30.72 0.10
C ARG A 242 -2.54 30.10 1.33
N ARG A 243 -2.88 28.85 1.66
CA ARG A 243 -2.28 28.13 2.80
C ARG A 243 -0.77 28.00 2.65
N GLN A 244 -0.26 27.75 1.43
CA GLN A 244 1.18 27.75 1.16
C GLN A 244 1.81 29.12 1.45
N GLN A 245 1.22 30.21 0.94
CA GLN A 245 1.73 31.57 1.18
C GLN A 245 1.72 31.95 2.66
N GLU A 246 0.68 31.54 3.40
CA GLU A 246 0.59 31.75 4.84
C GLU A 246 1.72 31.02 5.59
N ILE A 247 2.08 29.81 5.19
CA ILE A 247 3.22 29.07 5.74
C ILE A 247 4.53 29.79 5.41
N GLU A 248 4.76 30.14 4.14
CA GLU A 248 5.98 30.82 3.69
C GLU A 248 6.18 32.19 4.37
N ALA A 249 5.09 32.92 4.64
CA ALA A 249 5.13 34.21 5.35
C ALA A 249 5.28 34.07 6.87
N ALA A 250 4.93 32.91 7.44
CA ALA A 250 5.03 32.63 8.86
C ALA A 250 6.43 32.15 9.28
N ASP A 251 7.30 31.77 8.33
CA ASP A 251 8.67 31.36 8.61
C ASP A 251 9.49 32.52 9.20
N THR A 252 9.95 32.35 10.44
CA THR A 252 10.74 33.37 11.15
C THR A 252 12.24 33.12 11.10
N GLU A 253 12.67 31.95 10.64
CA GLU A 253 14.08 31.53 10.65
C GLU A 253 14.51 30.96 9.29
N PRO A 254 15.79 31.08 8.91
CA PRO A 254 16.27 30.50 7.66
C PRO A 254 16.21 28.97 7.70
N PHE A 255 15.96 28.35 6.55
CA PHE A 255 15.81 26.89 6.41
C PHE A 255 16.93 26.09 7.08
N ALA A 256 18.19 26.52 6.96
CA ALA A 256 19.32 25.81 7.59
C ALA A 256 19.23 25.76 9.13
N ALA A 257 18.73 26.83 9.76
CA ALA A 257 18.54 26.89 11.21
C ALA A 257 17.34 26.05 11.66
N TRP A 258 16.25 26.10 10.89
CA TRP A 258 15.08 25.25 11.11
C TRP A 258 15.44 23.76 11.00
N LEU A 259 16.17 23.40 9.94
CA LEU A 259 16.58 22.02 9.68
C LEU A 259 17.48 21.47 10.79
N ALA A 260 18.38 22.27 11.35
CA ALA A 260 19.24 21.85 12.46
C ALA A 260 18.46 21.44 13.72
N LYS A 261 17.20 21.87 13.88
CA LYS A 261 16.32 21.49 14.99
C LYS A 261 15.48 20.24 14.69
N HIS A 262 15.34 19.87 13.41
CA HIS A 262 14.38 18.86 12.94
C HIS A 262 15.02 17.68 12.18
N ALA A 263 16.30 17.77 11.81
CA ALA A 263 17.04 16.75 11.05
C ALA A 263 17.69 15.67 11.90
#